data_AF-A0A7R8WL36-F1
#
_entry.id   AF-A0A7R8WL36-F1
#
_cell.length_a   1.000
_cell.length_b   1.000
_cell.length_c   1.000
_cell.angle_alpha   90.00
_cell.angle_beta   90.00
_cell.angle_gamma   90.00
#
_symmetry.space_group_name_H-M   'P 1'
#
loop_
_entity.id
_entity.type
_entity.pdbx_description
1 polymer ?
#
loop_
_entity_poly.entity_id
_entity_poly.type
_entity_poly.pdbx_seq_one_letter_code
_entity_poly.pdbx_strand_id
1 'polypeptide(L)'
;MQNLIGILQVDIAYDEDNPLDGQPPITMELQLGYRNRGDKEWDWKLLANSTEVRKLECDIEEVFIFFTLNDSDNSNKKAEYLYNCSMIPVFELGSLHHDFYLLNVKLPVTNRINQHLGKITDLWLVTINQNGGFTKVWLSMKTVFFPIVIGVMVWFWKRIKLLPRPPALLERSLMALGTALSLLNLPVEYLSLFVDMPFNLLLSDMRQGIFYAVLLGFWLVFAGEHLMVRSLRWGILKNKISGEKRIARNSTEEARSIQ
;
A
#
# COMPACT_ATOMS: atom_id res chain seq x y z
N MET A 1 -13.79 -3.25 -13.09
CA MET A 1 -13.31 -2.88 -11.73
C MET A 1 -11.80 -3.06 -11.72
N GLN A 2 -11.05 -2.33 -10.90
CA GLN A 2 -9.58 -2.30 -11.07
C GLN A 2 -8.86 -3.44 -10.36
N ASN A 3 -9.36 -3.92 -9.22
CA ASN A 3 -8.75 -5.00 -8.44
C ASN A 3 -9.80 -5.74 -7.61
N LEU A 4 -9.50 -7.01 -7.30
CA LEU A 4 -10.34 -7.89 -6.49
C LEU A 4 -9.44 -8.75 -5.62
N ILE A 5 -9.64 -8.67 -4.31
CA ILE A 5 -8.94 -9.47 -3.31
C ILE A 5 -9.96 -10.40 -2.69
N GLY A 6 -9.67 -11.69 -2.65
CA GLY A 6 -10.46 -12.70 -1.96
C GLY A 6 -9.78 -13.12 -0.67
N ILE A 7 -10.48 -12.98 0.45
CA ILE A 7 -10.05 -13.39 1.78
C ILE A 7 -11.02 -14.44 2.28
N LEU A 8 -10.50 -15.59 2.72
CA LEU A 8 -11.28 -16.67 3.31
C LEU A 8 -11.19 -16.58 4.83
N GLN A 9 -12.35 -16.64 5.47
CA GLN A 9 -12.49 -16.82 6.90
C GLN A 9 -13.15 -18.17 7.14
N VAL A 10 -12.53 -18.97 8.02
CA VAL A 10 -12.98 -20.33 8.35
C VAL A 10 -13.58 -20.29 9.73
N ASP A 11 -14.84 -20.69 9.85
CA ASP A 11 -15.49 -20.85 11.14
C ASP A 11 -15.35 -22.31 11.59
N ILE A 12 -14.71 -22.51 12.74
CA ILE A 12 -14.44 -23.82 13.31
C ILE A 12 -15.15 -23.87 14.65
N ALA A 13 -16.09 -24.80 14.82
CA ALA A 13 -16.74 -25.04 16.10
C ALA A 13 -15.82 -25.86 17.01
N TYR A 14 -15.85 -25.52 18.30
CA TYR A 14 -15.20 -26.30 19.34
C TYR A 14 -15.86 -27.67 19.48
N ASP A 15 -15.03 -28.71 19.46
CA ASP A 15 -15.45 -30.10 19.64
C ASP A 15 -14.45 -30.79 20.58
N GLU A 16 -14.95 -31.45 21.64
CA GLU A 16 -14.12 -32.15 22.62
C GLU A 16 -13.49 -33.42 22.01
N ASP A 17 -14.16 -34.07 21.05
CA ASP A 17 -13.68 -35.30 20.39
C ASP A 17 -12.64 -35.02 19.30
N ASN A 18 -12.62 -33.80 18.76
CA ASN A 18 -11.70 -33.36 17.72
C ASN A 18 -11.27 -31.90 17.96
N PRO A 19 -10.49 -31.63 19.02
CA PRO A 19 -10.00 -30.28 19.28
C PRO A 19 -8.99 -29.85 18.22
N LEU A 20 -8.90 -28.54 17.99
CA LEU A 20 -7.88 -27.98 17.10
C LEU A 20 -6.49 -28.20 17.70
N ASP A 21 -5.60 -28.89 16.97
CA ASP A 21 -4.23 -29.18 17.43
C ASP A 21 -3.29 -27.98 17.22
N GLY A 22 -3.35 -27.01 18.13
CA GLY A 22 -2.54 -25.80 18.09
C GLY A 22 -2.80 -24.98 16.83
N GLN A 23 -1.80 -24.85 15.96
CA GLN A 23 -1.87 -24.11 14.70
C GLN A 23 -1.68 -25.05 13.50
N PRO A 24 -2.67 -25.91 13.19
CA PRO A 24 -2.49 -26.93 12.17
C PRO A 24 -2.45 -26.30 10.76
N PRO A 25 -1.70 -26.89 9.81
CA PRO A 25 -1.72 -26.44 8.43
C PRO A 25 -3.00 -26.89 7.72
N ILE A 26 -3.75 -25.94 7.17
CA ILE A 26 -4.85 -26.19 6.24
C ILE A 26 -4.32 -26.17 4.80
N THR A 27 -4.60 -27.24 4.07
CA THR A 27 -4.28 -27.40 2.65
C THR A 27 -5.55 -27.22 1.83
N MET A 28 -5.52 -26.29 0.88
CA MET A 28 -6.67 -25.92 0.06
C MET A 28 -6.31 -26.04 -1.41
N GLU A 29 -7.15 -26.76 -2.15
CA GLU A 29 -7.11 -26.78 -3.62
C GLU A 29 -8.07 -25.70 -4.12
N LEU A 30 -7.52 -24.68 -4.76
CA LEU A 30 -8.23 -23.51 -5.24
C LEU A 30 -8.24 -23.52 -6.76
N GLN A 31 -9.41 -23.36 -7.36
CA GLN A 31 -9.57 -23.20 -8.80
C GLN A 31 -10.42 -21.98 -9.09
N LEU A 32 -9.85 -21.03 -9.83
CA LEU A 32 -10.50 -19.81 -10.25
C LEU A 32 -10.83 -19.90 -11.74
N GLY A 33 -12.11 -19.81 -12.07
CA GLY A 33 -12.61 -19.75 -13.44
C GLY A 33 -13.24 -18.41 -13.75
N TYR A 34 -13.34 -18.10 -15.04
CA TYR A 34 -14.04 -16.91 -15.54
C TYR A 34 -15.00 -17.25 -16.67
N ARG A 35 -15.96 -16.35 -16.89
CA ARG A 35 -16.93 -16.39 -17.99
C ARG A 35 -17.33 -14.98 -18.38
N ASN A 36 -17.56 -14.73 -19.67
CA ASN A 36 -18.02 -13.43 -20.17
C ASN A 36 -19.51 -13.48 -20.58
N ARG A 37 -20.14 -12.30 -20.66
CA ARG A 37 -21.47 -12.16 -21.26
C ARG A 37 -21.41 -12.57 -22.74
N GLY A 38 -22.17 -13.60 -23.11
CA GLY A 38 -22.22 -14.15 -24.46
C GLY A 38 -21.67 -15.59 -24.56
N ASP A 39 -20.90 -16.03 -23.57
CA ASP A 39 -20.51 -17.44 -23.44
C ASP A 39 -21.70 -18.29 -22.96
N LYS A 40 -21.73 -19.57 -23.35
CA LYS A 40 -22.74 -20.54 -22.87
C LYS A 40 -22.66 -20.66 -21.33
N GLU A 41 -23.76 -20.98 -20.66
CA GLU A 41 -23.81 -21.07 -19.20
C GLU A 41 -22.79 -22.04 -18.59
N TRP A 42 -22.44 -23.10 -19.32
CA TRP A 42 -21.53 -24.16 -18.88
C TRP A 42 -20.08 -23.99 -19.37
N ASP A 43 -19.77 -22.95 -20.15
CA ASP A 43 -18.45 -22.74 -20.75
C ASP A 43 -17.54 -21.91 -19.84
N TRP A 44 -17.24 -22.46 -18.65
CA TRP A 44 -16.30 -21.85 -17.71
C TRP A 44 -14.86 -22.13 -18.12
N LYS A 45 -14.05 -21.07 -18.21
CA LYS A 45 -12.63 -21.16 -18.56
C LYS A 45 -11.79 -21.05 -17.31
N LEU A 46 -10.82 -21.96 -17.14
CA LEU A 46 -9.90 -21.92 -16.01
C LEU A 46 -8.98 -20.70 -16.15
N LEU A 47 -8.94 -19.84 -15.14
CA LEU A 47 -8.02 -18.72 -15.04
C LEU A 47 -6.71 -19.16 -14.36
N ALA A 48 -6.85 -19.79 -13.20
CA ALA A 48 -5.74 -20.25 -12.38
C ALA A 48 -6.17 -21.41 -11.48
N ASN A 49 -5.24 -22.30 -11.19
CA ASN A 49 -5.39 -23.30 -10.14
C ASN A 49 -4.15 -23.28 -9.25
N SER A 50 -4.34 -23.42 -7.94
CA SER A 50 -3.23 -23.54 -7.00
C SER A 50 -3.62 -24.44 -5.83
N THR A 51 -2.64 -25.13 -5.28
CA THR A 51 -2.76 -25.85 -4.01
C THR A 51 -1.97 -25.07 -2.97
N GLU A 52 -2.66 -24.42 -2.06
CA GLU A 52 -2.08 -23.55 -1.05
C GLU A 52 -2.10 -24.24 0.31
N VAL A 53 -0.99 -24.15 1.04
CA VAL A 53 -0.89 -24.61 2.43
C VAL A 53 -0.70 -23.39 3.32
N ARG A 54 -1.62 -23.18 4.26
CA ARG A 54 -1.63 -22.05 5.19
C ARG A 54 -1.70 -22.58 6.61
N LYS A 55 -1.09 -21.88 7.57
CA LYS A 55 -1.25 -22.21 8.99
C LYS A 55 -2.54 -21.55 9.48
N LEU A 56 -3.37 -22.31 10.19
CA LEU A 56 -4.51 -21.75 10.89
C LEU A 56 -4.04 -21.19 12.22
N GLU A 57 -4.08 -19.87 12.35
CA GLU A 57 -3.87 -19.20 13.63
C GLU A 57 -5.26 -18.94 14.21
N CYS A 58 -5.69 -19.82 15.10
CA CYS A 58 -7.00 -19.73 15.74
C CYS A 58 -6.81 -19.65 17.23
N ASP A 59 -7.48 -18.68 17.84
CA ASP A 59 -7.49 -18.50 19.27
C ASP A 59 -8.90 -18.70 19.79
N ILE A 60 -8.98 -19.18 21.04
CA ILE A 60 -10.23 -19.25 21.77
C ILE A 60 -10.14 -18.26 22.94
N GLU A 61 -11.20 -17.50 23.19
CA GLU A 61 -11.17 -16.50 24.26
C GLU A 61 -10.91 -17.18 25.61
N GLU A 62 -9.93 -16.69 26.39
CA GLU A 62 -9.54 -17.31 27.68
C GLU A 62 -10.71 -17.38 28.68
N VAL A 63 -11.65 -16.43 28.59
CA VAL A 63 -12.88 -16.39 29.40
C VAL A 63 -13.74 -17.65 29.15
N PHE A 64 -13.73 -18.18 27.94
CA PHE A 64 -14.44 -19.40 27.58
C PHE A 64 -13.81 -20.66 28.19
N ILE A 65 -12.46 -20.75 28.22
CA ILE A 65 -11.75 -21.85 28.88
C ILE A 65 -12.10 -21.89 30.38
N PHE A 66 -12.20 -20.72 31.02
CA PHE A 66 -12.58 -20.61 32.43
C PHE A 66 -14.03 -21.04 32.72
N PHE A 67 -14.98 -20.73 31.82
CA PHE A 67 -16.38 -21.14 31.96
C PHE A 67 -16.59 -22.64 31.69
N THR A 68 -15.90 -23.22 30.70
CA THR A 68 -16.07 -24.64 30.31
C THR A 68 -15.44 -25.64 31.27
N LEU A 69 -14.39 -25.25 32.00
CA LEU A 69 -13.75 -26.08 33.03
C LEU A 69 -14.54 -26.14 34.34
N ASN A 70 -15.35 -25.12 34.63
CA ASN A 70 -16.10 -25.00 35.89
C ASN A 70 -17.57 -25.47 35.80
N ASP A 71 -18.13 -25.60 34.59
CA ASP A 71 -19.52 -26.00 34.40
C ASP A 71 -19.59 -27.42 33.80
N SER A 72 -19.74 -28.42 34.69
CA SER A 72 -19.78 -29.85 34.36
C SER A 72 -21.15 -30.34 33.88
N ASP A 73 -22.18 -29.49 33.87
CA ASP A 73 -23.58 -29.91 33.71
C ASP A 73 -24.25 -29.45 32.39
N ASN A 74 -23.49 -28.89 31.45
CA ASN A 74 -24.06 -28.31 30.22
C ASN A 74 -23.28 -28.66 28.94
N SER A 75 -23.15 -29.95 28.64
CA SER A 75 -22.53 -30.47 27.41
C SER A 75 -23.14 -29.91 26.11
N ASN A 76 -24.40 -29.50 26.14
CA ASN A 76 -25.10 -28.99 24.96
C ASN A 76 -24.76 -27.52 24.60
N LYS A 77 -24.21 -26.72 25.53
CA LYS A 77 -23.79 -25.33 25.25
C LYS A 77 -22.34 -25.19 24.82
N LYS A 78 -21.49 -26.20 25.05
CA LYS A 78 -20.06 -26.17 24.71
C LYS A 78 -19.81 -26.25 23.19
N ALA A 79 -20.70 -26.92 22.45
CA ALA A 79 -20.58 -27.15 21.01
C ALA A 79 -20.96 -25.94 20.12
N GLU A 80 -21.38 -24.81 20.72
CA GLU A 80 -21.81 -23.61 19.98
C GLU A 80 -20.72 -22.53 19.89
N TYR A 81 -19.56 -22.75 20.53
CA TYR A 81 -18.47 -21.77 20.51
C TYR A 81 -17.58 -21.98 19.29
N LEU A 82 -17.34 -20.87 18.57
CA LEU A 82 -16.49 -20.82 17.40
C LEU A 82 -15.08 -20.36 17.79
N TYR A 83 -14.06 -21.02 17.24
CA TYR A 83 -12.70 -20.52 17.27
C TYR A 83 -12.63 -19.21 16.47
N ASN A 84 -11.87 -18.24 16.99
CA ASN A 84 -11.57 -17.02 16.26
C ASN A 84 -10.30 -17.22 15.44
N CYS A 85 -10.47 -17.55 14.17
CA CYS A 85 -9.37 -17.81 13.25
C CYS A 85 -8.97 -16.56 12.46
N SER A 86 -7.67 -16.44 12.19
CA SER A 86 -7.14 -15.37 11.34
C SER A 86 -7.62 -15.50 9.89
N MET A 87 -7.75 -14.35 9.23
CA MET A 87 -8.16 -14.25 7.84
C MET A 87 -7.07 -14.76 6.88
N ILE A 88 -7.45 -15.60 5.92
CA ILE A 88 -6.52 -16.20 4.96
C ILE A 88 -6.67 -15.52 3.58
N PRO A 89 -5.67 -14.79 3.08
CA PRO A 89 -5.71 -14.25 1.72
C PRO A 89 -5.57 -15.40 0.70
N VAL A 90 -6.55 -15.48 -0.22
CA VAL A 90 -6.69 -16.61 -1.16
C VAL A 90 -6.19 -16.24 -2.54
N PHE A 91 -6.59 -15.07 -3.04
CA PHE A 91 -6.20 -14.58 -4.34
C PHE A 91 -6.27 -13.04 -4.40
N GLU A 92 -5.48 -12.46 -5.29
CA GLU A 92 -5.53 -11.05 -5.64
C GLU A 92 -5.46 -10.91 -7.16
N LEU A 93 -6.51 -10.36 -7.75
CA LEU A 93 -6.57 -10.03 -9.18
C LEU A 93 -6.29 -8.53 -9.34
N GLY A 94 -5.23 -8.20 -10.08
CA GLY A 94 -4.85 -6.82 -10.40
C GLY A 94 -5.66 -6.16 -11.52
N SER A 95 -6.62 -6.90 -12.10
CA SER A 95 -7.53 -6.44 -13.16
C SER A 95 -8.78 -7.34 -13.18
N LEU A 96 -9.98 -6.75 -13.24
CA LEU A 96 -11.23 -7.48 -13.50
C LEU A 96 -11.73 -7.19 -14.91
N HIS A 97 -11.22 -7.99 -15.85
CA HIS A 97 -11.60 -7.90 -17.26
C HIS A 97 -12.86 -8.73 -17.58
N HIS A 98 -13.14 -9.79 -16.82
CA HIS A 98 -14.27 -10.69 -17.09
C HIS A 98 -15.52 -10.31 -16.30
N ASP A 99 -16.69 -10.71 -16.79
CA ASP A 99 -17.98 -10.39 -16.16
C ASP A 99 -18.27 -11.26 -14.93
N PHE A 100 -17.97 -12.55 -15.02
CA PHE A 100 -18.27 -13.53 -13.98
C PHE A 100 -17.02 -14.31 -13.60
N TYR A 101 -16.86 -14.56 -12.30
CA TYR A 101 -15.79 -15.34 -11.73
C TYR A 101 -16.39 -16.44 -10.85
N LEU A 102 -15.79 -17.64 -10.91
CA LEU A 102 -16.16 -18.79 -10.09
C LEU A 102 -14.92 -19.25 -9.33
N LEU A 103 -15.01 -19.27 -8.00
CA LEU A 103 -13.99 -19.84 -7.14
C LEU A 103 -14.48 -21.17 -6.59
N ASN A 104 -13.79 -22.25 -6.96
CA ASN A 104 -13.97 -23.55 -6.32
C ASN A 104 -12.90 -23.70 -5.23
N VAL A 105 -13.35 -23.91 -4.00
CA VAL A 105 -12.48 -24.22 -2.86
C VAL A 105 -12.71 -25.66 -2.47
N LYS A 106 -11.66 -26.47 -2.50
CA LYS A 106 -11.70 -27.87 -2.10
C LYS A 106 -10.72 -28.10 -0.96
N LEU A 107 -11.21 -28.73 0.09
CA LEU A 107 -10.43 -29.15 1.26
C LEU A 107 -10.20 -30.67 1.17
N PRO A 108 -9.11 -31.13 0.53
CA PRO A 108 -8.85 -32.56 0.43
C PRO A 108 -8.51 -33.14 1.80
N VAL A 109 -9.17 -34.22 2.19
CA VAL A 109 -8.85 -34.95 3.43
C VAL A 109 -8.13 -36.25 3.06
N THR A 110 -6.95 -36.47 3.61
CA THR A 110 -6.16 -37.70 3.44
C THR A 110 -5.49 -38.01 4.76
N ASN A 111 -5.01 -39.24 4.99
CA ASN A 111 -4.37 -39.67 6.26
C ASN A 111 -3.21 -38.78 6.75
N ARG A 112 -2.69 -37.86 5.92
CA ARG A 112 -1.61 -36.91 6.26
C ARG A 112 -1.99 -35.43 6.06
N ILE A 113 -3.12 -35.14 5.44
CA ILE A 113 -3.50 -33.78 5.00
C ILE A 113 -4.85 -33.43 5.63
N ASN A 114 -4.95 -32.23 6.20
CA ASN A 114 -6.17 -31.72 6.82
C ASN A 114 -6.73 -32.63 7.91
N GLN A 115 -5.84 -33.15 8.75
CA GLN A 115 -6.20 -33.90 9.96
C GLN A 115 -6.28 -32.93 11.14
N HIS A 116 -7.17 -33.20 12.11
CA HIS A 116 -7.31 -32.42 13.35
C HIS A 116 -7.52 -30.90 13.14
N LEU A 117 -8.24 -30.52 12.08
CA LEU A 117 -8.62 -29.12 11.82
C LEU A 117 -9.83 -28.66 12.65
N GLY A 118 -10.27 -29.44 13.64
CA GLY A 118 -11.55 -29.22 14.32
C GLY A 118 -12.76 -29.46 13.42
N LYS A 119 -13.93 -29.02 13.88
CA LYS A 119 -15.19 -29.12 13.15
C LYS A 119 -15.46 -27.83 12.38
N ILE A 120 -15.06 -27.79 11.11
CA ILE A 120 -15.36 -26.66 10.22
C ILE A 120 -16.87 -26.61 9.97
N THR A 121 -17.52 -25.52 10.36
CA THR A 121 -18.97 -25.33 10.14
C THR A 121 -19.22 -24.61 8.84
N ASP A 122 -18.55 -23.47 8.64
CA ASP A 122 -18.79 -22.57 7.52
C ASP A 122 -17.48 -21.99 6.96
N LEU A 123 -17.54 -21.60 5.69
CA LEU A 123 -16.46 -20.93 4.98
C LEU A 123 -17.00 -19.62 4.40
N TRP A 124 -16.49 -18.50 4.90
CA TRP A 124 -16.87 -17.16 4.45
C TRP A 124 -15.82 -16.61 3.50
N LEU A 125 -16.23 -16.25 2.29
CA LEU A 125 -15.37 -15.54 1.34
C LEU A 125 -15.72 -14.04 1.37
N VAL A 126 -14.80 -13.24 1.89
CA VAL A 126 -14.87 -11.78 1.84
C VAL A 126 -14.12 -11.30 0.62
N THR A 127 -14.85 -10.74 -0.34
CA THR A 127 -14.26 -10.12 -1.52
C THR A 127 -14.17 -8.61 -1.36
N ILE A 128 -12.96 -8.07 -1.45
CA ILE A 128 -12.70 -6.63 -1.42
C ILE A 128 -12.40 -6.16 -2.83
N ASN A 129 -13.16 -5.18 -3.30
CA ASN A 129 -12.94 -4.58 -4.60
C ASN A 129 -12.99 -3.05 -4.53
N GLN A 130 -12.36 -2.40 -5.50
CA GLN A 130 -12.50 -0.97 -5.65
C GLN A 130 -13.84 -0.63 -6.32
N ASN A 131 -14.64 0.18 -5.63
CA ASN A 131 -15.92 0.65 -6.12
C ASN A 131 -15.78 1.37 -7.48
N GLY A 132 -16.58 0.98 -8.46
CA GLY A 132 -16.55 1.58 -9.80
C GLY A 132 -16.81 3.09 -9.81
N GLY A 133 -17.67 3.58 -8.89
CA GLY A 133 -17.90 5.02 -8.72
C GLY A 133 -16.65 5.78 -8.26
N PHE A 134 -15.91 5.21 -7.31
CA PHE A 134 -14.64 5.78 -6.86
C PHE A 134 -13.61 5.79 -7.99
N THR A 135 -13.47 4.69 -8.74
CA THR A 135 -12.59 4.62 -9.92
C THR A 135 -12.93 5.70 -10.94
N LYS A 136 -14.22 5.96 -11.21
CA LYS A 136 -14.64 7.01 -12.17
C LYS A 136 -14.22 8.40 -11.72
N VAL A 137 -14.44 8.75 -10.45
CA VAL A 137 -14.04 10.05 -9.89
C VAL A 137 -12.52 10.20 -9.89
N TRP A 138 -11.82 9.17 -9.42
CA TRP A 138 -10.36 9.10 -9.39
C TRP A 138 -9.73 9.31 -10.78
N LEU A 139 -10.23 8.59 -11.78
CA LEU A 139 -9.75 8.68 -13.16
C LEU A 139 -10.07 10.05 -13.78
N SER A 140 -11.27 10.59 -13.52
CA SER A 140 -11.63 11.95 -13.96
C SER A 140 -10.69 12.99 -13.36
N MET A 141 -10.36 12.87 -12.08
CA MET A 141 -9.43 13.77 -11.40
C MET A 141 -8.06 13.72 -12.08
N LYS A 142 -7.48 12.53 -12.27
CA LYS A 142 -6.21 12.36 -13.00
C LYS A 142 -6.24 12.98 -14.39
N THR A 143 -7.32 12.76 -15.13
CA THR A 143 -7.50 13.26 -16.50
C THR A 143 -7.54 14.79 -16.57
N VAL A 144 -8.16 15.45 -15.59
CA VAL A 144 -8.23 16.92 -15.53
C VAL A 144 -6.90 17.52 -15.07
N PHE A 145 -6.28 16.96 -14.02
CA PHE A 145 -5.05 17.52 -13.46
C PHE A 145 -3.83 17.28 -14.35
N PHE A 146 -3.77 16.16 -15.09
CA PHE A 146 -2.64 15.84 -15.96
C PHE A 146 -2.27 16.97 -16.96
N PRO A 147 -3.18 17.45 -17.83
CA PRO A 147 -2.87 18.53 -18.76
C PRO A 147 -2.57 19.86 -18.07
N ILE A 148 -3.22 20.14 -16.92
CA ILE A 148 -2.96 21.35 -16.13
C ILE A 148 -1.52 21.35 -15.61
N VAL A 149 -1.08 20.24 -15.00
CA VAL A 149 0.28 20.10 -14.47
C VAL A 149 1.31 20.21 -15.61
N ILE A 150 1.08 19.56 -16.74
CA ILE A 150 1.95 19.67 -17.92
C ILE A 150 2.02 21.13 -18.41
N GLY A 151 0.90 21.83 -18.48
CA GLY A 151 0.84 23.24 -18.88
C GLY A 151 1.67 24.14 -17.96
N VAL A 152 1.52 23.99 -16.64
CA VAL A 152 2.31 24.72 -15.63
C VAL A 152 3.79 24.38 -15.74
N MET A 153 4.13 23.12 -15.98
CA MET A 153 5.52 22.65 -16.14
C MET A 153 6.20 23.27 -17.37
N VAL A 154 5.51 23.28 -18.53
CA VAL A 154 6.02 23.91 -19.75
C VAL A 154 6.18 25.41 -19.55
N TRP A 155 5.20 26.07 -18.92
CA TRP A 155 5.26 27.50 -18.60
C TRP A 155 6.44 27.82 -17.66
N PHE A 156 6.61 27.04 -16.60
CA PHE A 156 7.68 27.21 -15.61
C PHE A 156 9.06 27.04 -16.25
N TRP A 157 9.25 26.00 -17.08
CA TRP A 157 10.49 25.77 -17.81
C TRP A 157 10.80 26.88 -18.82
N LYS A 158 9.78 27.38 -19.53
CA LYS A 158 9.93 28.53 -20.43
C LYS A 158 10.37 29.78 -19.66
N ARG A 159 9.81 30.03 -18.48
CA ARG A 159 10.20 31.15 -17.61
C ARG A 159 11.65 31.03 -17.16
N ILE A 160 12.10 29.86 -16.72
CA ILE A 160 13.48 29.64 -16.30
C ILE A 160 14.47 29.92 -17.44
N LYS A 161 14.17 29.45 -18.66
CA LYS A 161 15.04 29.66 -19.83
C LYS A 161 15.18 31.12 -20.27
N LEU A 162 14.25 32.00 -19.87
CA LEU A 162 14.34 33.43 -20.17
C LEU A 162 15.31 34.17 -19.26
N LEU A 163 15.75 33.57 -18.14
CA LEU A 163 16.73 34.19 -17.26
C LEU A 163 18.15 33.97 -17.82
N PRO A 164 19.04 34.98 -17.75
CA PRO A 164 20.41 34.90 -18.27
C PRO A 164 21.38 34.06 -17.40
N ARG A 165 20.86 33.22 -16.50
CA ARG A 165 21.65 32.42 -15.54
C ARG A 165 21.37 30.93 -15.73
N PRO A 166 22.31 30.04 -15.38
CA PRO A 166 22.03 28.60 -15.35
C PRO A 166 20.98 28.28 -14.28
N PRO A 167 20.13 27.26 -14.49
CA PRO A 167 19.06 26.90 -13.56
C PRO A 167 19.62 26.39 -12.23
N ALA A 168 19.06 26.91 -11.14
CA ALA A 168 19.44 26.57 -9.77
C ALA A 168 19.07 25.12 -9.41
N LEU A 169 19.65 24.57 -8.36
CA LEU A 169 19.43 23.17 -7.96
C LEU A 169 17.97 22.96 -7.51
N LEU A 170 17.38 23.93 -6.83
CA LEU A 170 15.94 23.94 -6.47
C LEU A 170 15.02 24.01 -7.69
N GLU A 171 15.36 24.80 -8.71
CA GLU A 171 14.58 24.87 -9.96
C GLU A 171 14.59 23.51 -10.70
N ARG A 172 15.74 22.81 -10.69
CA ARG A 172 15.87 21.46 -11.25
C ARG A 172 15.11 20.40 -10.43
N SER A 173 15.14 20.48 -9.10
CA SER A 173 14.40 19.53 -8.25
C SER A 173 12.88 19.74 -8.33
N LEU A 174 12.40 20.98 -8.46
CA LEU A 174 11.00 21.28 -8.76
C LEU A 174 10.57 20.68 -10.11
N MET A 175 11.44 20.74 -11.13
CA MET A 175 11.16 20.13 -12.43
C MET A 175 11.12 18.60 -12.35
N ALA A 176 12.00 17.98 -11.57
CA ALA A 176 11.92 16.55 -11.30
C ALA A 176 10.63 16.17 -10.57
N LEU A 177 10.23 16.94 -9.55
CA LEU A 177 9.00 16.73 -8.80
C LEU A 177 7.75 16.87 -9.66
N GLY A 178 7.67 17.92 -10.49
CA GLY A 178 6.54 18.10 -11.40
C GLY A 178 6.48 17.04 -12.51
N THR A 179 7.64 16.51 -12.93
CA THR A 179 7.69 15.36 -13.86
C THR A 179 7.18 14.09 -13.18
N ALA A 180 7.59 13.81 -11.94
CA ALA A 180 7.10 12.68 -11.16
C ALA A 180 5.59 12.78 -10.88
N LEU A 181 5.10 13.98 -10.56
CA LEU A 181 3.66 14.24 -10.40
C LEU A 181 2.88 14.04 -11.71
N SER A 182 3.45 14.46 -12.84
CA SER A 182 2.86 14.21 -14.16
C SER A 182 2.78 12.72 -14.46
N LEU A 183 3.84 11.96 -14.14
CA LEU A 183 3.85 10.50 -14.26
C LEU A 183 2.79 9.86 -13.36
N LEU A 184 2.54 10.37 -12.16
CA LEU A 184 1.52 9.87 -11.23
C LEU A 184 0.08 10.21 -11.68
N ASN A 185 -0.12 11.34 -12.36
CA ASN A 185 -1.42 11.76 -12.88
C ASN A 185 -1.74 11.21 -14.29
N LEU A 186 -0.77 10.59 -14.97
CA LEU A 186 -1.00 9.96 -16.27
C LEU A 186 -2.14 8.92 -16.16
N PRO A 187 -3.25 9.05 -16.90
CA PRO A 187 -4.41 8.17 -16.74
C PRO A 187 -4.24 6.87 -17.53
N VAL A 188 -3.18 6.11 -17.24
CA VAL A 188 -2.87 4.81 -17.87
C VAL A 188 -3.95 3.77 -17.60
N GLU A 189 -4.73 3.96 -16.54
CA GLU A 189 -5.81 3.08 -16.12
C GLU A 189 -6.99 3.10 -17.10
N TYR A 190 -7.05 4.04 -18.06
CA TYR A 190 -7.99 3.88 -19.21
C TYR A 190 -7.62 2.70 -20.08
N LEU A 191 -6.33 2.38 -20.21
CA LEU A 191 -5.89 1.27 -21.04
C LEU A 191 -6.37 -0.08 -20.48
N SER A 192 -6.55 -0.18 -19.15
CA SER A 192 -7.08 -1.41 -18.54
C SER A 192 -8.57 -1.66 -18.81
N LEU A 193 -9.30 -0.68 -19.37
CA LEU A 193 -10.65 -0.94 -19.91
C LEU A 193 -10.63 -1.66 -21.26
N PHE A 194 -9.53 -1.52 -22.03
CA PHE A 194 -9.43 -2.07 -23.37
C PHE A 194 -8.59 -3.35 -23.43
N VAL A 195 -7.62 -3.46 -22.52
CA VAL A 195 -6.66 -4.56 -22.49
C VAL A 195 -6.56 -5.06 -21.06
N ASP A 196 -6.57 -6.37 -20.87
CA ASP A 196 -6.32 -6.95 -19.55
C ASP A 196 -4.87 -6.70 -19.11
N MET A 197 -4.71 -5.98 -18.00
CA MET A 197 -3.40 -5.57 -17.46
C MET A 197 -3.24 -6.05 -16.02
N PRO A 198 -2.83 -7.31 -15.78
CA PRO A 198 -2.71 -7.86 -14.43
C PRO A 198 -1.64 -7.15 -13.58
N PHE A 199 -0.66 -6.50 -14.22
CA PHE A 199 0.41 -5.73 -13.56
C PHE A 199 0.02 -4.28 -13.20
N ASN A 200 -1.25 -3.87 -13.40
CA ASN A 200 -1.70 -2.50 -13.17
C ASN A 200 -1.52 -2.05 -11.70
N LEU A 201 -1.72 -2.96 -10.73
CA LEU A 201 -1.46 -2.70 -9.31
C LEU A 201 0.01 -2.34 -9.07
N LEU A 202 0.92 -3.21 -9.53
CA LEU A 202 2.36 -3.00 -9.41
C LEU A 202 2.81 -1.69 -10.08
N LEU A 203 2.26 -1.38 -11.27
CA LEU A 203 2.57 -0.14 -11.98
C LEU A 203 2.12 1.10 -11.19
N SER A 204 0.94 1.06 -10.56
CA SER A 204 0.46 2.14 -9.69
C SER A 204 1.39 2.34 -8.50
N ASP A 205 1.79 1.26 -7.83
CA ASP A 205 2.65 1.33 -6.65
C ASP A 205 4.05 1.85 -7.00
N MET A 206 4.63 1.40 -8.12
CA MET A 206 5.91 1.92 -8.61
C MET A 206 5.85 3.42 -8.90
N ARG A 207 4.78 3.91 -9.52
CA ARG A 207 4.60 5.34 -9.83
C ARG A 207 4.48 6.18 -8.55
N GLN A 208 3.72 5.70 -7.57
CA GLN A 208 3.61 6.35 -6.26
C GLN A 208 4.96 6.35 -5.52
N GLY A 209 5.67 5.23 -5.53
CA GLY A 209 7.01 5.11 -4.95
C GLY A 209 8.02 6.09 -5.55
N ILE A 210 8.04 6.22 -6.88
CA ILE A 210 8.89 7.22 -7.58
C ILE A 210 8.52 8.64 -7.13
N PHE A 211 7.24 8.96 -7.06
CA PHE A 211 6.79 10.29 -6.61
C PHE A 211 7.25 10.57 -5.17
N TYR A 212 7.07 9.62 -4.25
CA TYR A 212 7.49 9.80 -2.85
C TYR A 212 9.00 9.94 -2.71
N ALA A 213 9.79 9.16 -3.46
CA ALA A 213 11.24 9.28 -3.46
C ALA A 213 11.71 10.65 -3.96
N VAL A 214 11.14 11.15 -5.06
CA VAL A 214 11.48 12.48 -5.60
C VAL A 214 11.01 13.60 -4.67
N LEU A 215 9.83 13.45 -4.05
CA LEU A 215 9.32 14.40 -3.06
C LEU A 215 10.27 14.49 -1.87
N LEU A 216 10.65 13.37 -1.26
CA LEU A 216 11.61 13.36 -0.15
C LEU A 216 12.97 13.96 -0.55
N GLY A 217 13.46 13.63 -1.74
CA GLY A 217 14.67 14.24 -2.30
C GLY A 217 14.55 15.76 -2.46
N PHE A 218 13.40 16.26 -2.93
CA PHE A 218 13.10 17.69 -3.01
C PHE A 218 13.12 18.34 -1.63
N TRP A 219 12.48 17.74 -0.61
CA TRP A 219 12.47 18.27 0.76
C TRP A 219 13.90 18.38 1.34
N LEU A 220 14.73 17.37 1.09
CA LEU A 220 16.12 17.36 1.55
C LEU A 220 16.94 18.47 0.88
N VAL A 221 16.82 18.61 -0.44
CA VAL A 221 17.47 19.69 -1.22
C VAL A 221 17.01 21.07 -0.74
N PHE A 222 15.70 21.24 -0.56
CA PHE A 222 15.09 22.49 -0.13
C PHE A 222 15.59 22.91 1.26
N ALA A 223 15.57 21.99 2.22
CA ALA A 223 16.10 22.24 3.55
C ALA A 223 17.62 22.52 3.51
N GLY A 224 18.37 21.76 2.71
CA GLY A 224 19.81 21.92 2.55
C GLY A 224 20.22 23.29 2.04
N GLU A 225 19.61 23.78 0.96
CA GLU A 225 19.89 25.12 0.43
C GLU A 225 19.54 26.21 1.45
N HIS A 226 18.38 26.13 2.11
CA HIS A 226 17.97 27.14 3.09
C HIS A 226 18.86 27.16 4.35
N LEU A 227 19.37 26.01 4.77
CA LEU A 227 20.32 25.92 5.89
C LEU A 227 21.71 26.46 5.52
N MET A 228 22.23 26.16 4.32
CA MET A 228 23.51 26.70 3.84
C MET A 228 23.48 28.21 3.66
N VAL A 229 22.39 28.76 3.12
CA VAL A 229 22.21 30.21 3.01
C VAL A 229 22.22 30.87 4.40
N ARG A 230 21.58 30.24 5.39
CA ARG A 230 21.57 30.73 6.78
C ARG A 230 22.97 30.72 7.39
N SER A 231 23.74 29.63 7.20
CA SER A 231 25.08 29.50 7.77
C SER A 231 26.09 30.46 7.14
N LEU A 232 26.07 30.65 5.81
CA LEU A 232 26.90 31.63 5.11
C LEU A 232 26.61 33.06 5.58
N ARG A 233 25.32 33.43 5.69
CA ARG A 233 24.92 34.76 6.19
C ARG A 233 25.39 35.00 7.62
N TRP A 234 25.31 33.97 8.48
CA TRP A 234 25.82 34.02 9.85
C TRP A 234 27.35 34.14 9.91
N GLY A 235 28.07 33.45 9.03
CA GLY A 235 29.53 33.55 8.93
C GLY A 235 30.00 34.96 8.55
N ILE A 236 29.34 35.58 7.57
CA ILE A 236 29.63 36.97 7.17
C ILE A 236 29.35 37.94 8.31
N LEU A 237 28.21 37.80 9.00
CA LEU A 237 27.87 38.63 10.16
C LEU A 237 28.89 38.46 11.30
N LYS A 238 29.32 37.23 11.59
CA LYS A 238 30.32 36.95 12.62
C LYS A 238 31.68 37.58 12.28
N ASN A 239 32.11 37.49 11.03
CA ASN A 239 33.36 38.13 10.57
C ASN A 239 33.27 39.66 10.64
N LYS A 240 32.13 40.25 10.27
CA LYS A 240 31.91 41.70 10.40
C LYS A 240 31.98 42.16 11.85
N ILE A 241 31.27 41.48 12.77
CA ILE A 241 31.30 41.77 14.21
C ILE A 241 32.70 41.57 14.79
N SER A 242 33.43 40.54 14.37
CA SER A 242 34.80 40.29 14.83
C SER A 242 35.79 41.35 14.34
N GLY A 243 35.61 41.87 13.12
CA GLY A 243 36.43 42.96 12.58
C GLY A 243 36.19 44.27 13.32
N GLU A 244 34.93 44.61 13.57
CA GLU A 244 34.53 45.82 14.31
C GLU A 244 35.03 45.82 15.75
N LYS A 245 34.99 44.66 16.43
CA LYS A 245 35.60 44.48 17.76
C LYS A 245 37.12 44.61 17.76
N ARG A 246 37.79 44.26 16.66
CA ARG A 246 39.26 44.34 16.54
C ARG A 246 39.70 45.79 16.31
N ILE A 247 38.95 46.54 15.50
CA ILE A 247 39.16 47.99 15.29
C ILE A 247 38.94 48.76 16.59
N ALA A 248 37.84 48.48 17.31
CA ALA A 248 37.55 49.11 18.60
C ALA A 248 38.65 48.86 19.64
N ARG A 249 39.24 47.65 19.64
CA ARG A 249 40.35 47.29 20.55
C ARG A 249 41.63 48.05 20.22
N ASN A 250 42.01 48.11 18.94
CA ASN A 250 43.20 48.85 18.50
C ASN A 250 43.07 50.35 18.79
N SER A 251 41.89 50.96 18.60
CA SER A 251 41.68 52.37 18.96
C SER A 251 41.79 52.63 20.48
N THR A 252 41.38 51.68 21.32
CA THR A 252 41.58 51.80 22.78
C THR A 252 43.03 51.55 23.22
N GLU A 253 43.80 50.77 22.47
CA GLU A 253 45.22 50.55 22.73
C GLU A 253 46.08 51.74 22.28
N GLU A 254 45.79 52.33 21.10
CA GLU A 254 46.42 53.58 20.67
C GLU A 254 46.13 54.73 21.65
N ALA A 255 44.89 54.86 22.11
CA ALA A 255 44.52 55.88 23.11
C ALA A 255 45.25 55.70 24.47
N ARG A 256 45.66 54.48 24.83
CA ARG A 256 46.44 54.21 26.05
C ARG A 256 47.95 54.41 25.86
N SER A 257 48.46 54.37 24.64
CA SER A 257 49.89 54.53 24.35
C SER A 257 50.36 55.99 24.26
N ILE A 258 49.42 56.94 24.24
CA ILE A 258 49.66 58.39 24.13
C ILE A 258 49.63 59.08 25.52
N GLN A 259 49.47 58.31 26.60
CA GLN A 259 49.35 58.79 27.98
C GLN A 259 50.48 58.25 28.85
#